data_AF-A0AAW8LRT6-F1
#
_entry.id   AF-A0AAW8LRT6-F1
#
_cell.length_a   1.000
_cell.length_b   1.000
_cell.length_c   1.000
_cell.angle_alpha   90.00
_cell.angle_beta   90.00
_cell.angle_gamma   90.00
#
_symmetry.space_group_name_H-M   'P 1'
#
loop_
_entity.id
_entity.type
_entity.pdbx_description
1 polymer ?
#
loop_
_entity_poly.entity_id
_entity_poly.type
_entity_poly.pdbx_seq_one_letter_code
_entity_poly.pdbx_strand_id
1 'polypeptide(L)'
;MNDSALHSFPIFDERPTTEYIDRWRQFISETGAPEDFEGVSTSKPNRSANVILLSDEIRVPTAMRPGGARVPCPLCSPTAPKFGTGRMAYFPDDRATRFIGHRCAKHYLGDNYAEAERIFRIEAKCAEIIALWPKLQSRATEIDAIVNRIYGKARKLTELRNIIDIQAPGFASFLYNDLVAKGMLISTSRDVRAQSHKVLGMEFFSSDFEPETAAAKLLRVRTDVRRPLPNWSISDGEGEASREIVKRGSSAIRRLREFPALRDLIANSAEFFTARNLRALEQWRATGASPFSSLTFKIDGERIEAFAESYAGRYNWSVIFPRDLVAHLPTRDEIDALGLLEVIN
;
A
#
# COMPACT_ATOMS: atom_id res chain seq x y z
N MET A 1 -23.74 -43.84 14.23
CA MET A 1 -22.53 -43.04 13.95
C MET A 1 -21.50 -44.03 13.44
N ASN A 2 -21.29 -44.07 12.12
CA ASN A 2 -20.31 -44.98 11.55
C ASN A 2 -18.93 -44.57 12.06
N ASP A 3 -18.21 -45.54 12.59
CA ASP A 3 -16.79 -45.46 12.90
C ASP A 3 -16.05 -45.35 11.56
N SER A 4 -16.01 -44.14 10.98
CA SER A 4 -15.23 -43.92 9.76
C SER A 4 -13.78 -44.17 10.11
N ALA A 5 -13.24 -45.29 9.63
CA ALA A 5 -11.84 -45.64 9.79
C ALA A 5 -10.99 -44.45 9.34
N LEU A 6 -10.00 -44.06 10.14
CA LEU A 6 -9.08 -43.01 9.75
C LEU A 6 -8.22 -43.51 8.58
N HIS A 7 -8.10 -42.69 7.55
CA HIS A 7 -7.41 -43.06 6.31
C HIS A 7 -6.10 -42.27 6.16
N SER A 8 -5.08 -42.95 5.64
CA SER A 8 -3.81 -42.36 5.26
C SER A 8 -3.54 -42.66 3.79
N PHE A 9 -3.27 -41.63 3.00
CA PHE A 9 -3.03 -41.69 1.56
C PHE A 9 -1.61 -41.16 1.26
N PRO A 10 -0.56 -42.00 1.39
CA PRO A 10 0.84 -41.61 1.18
C PRO A 10 1.21 -41.57 -0.32
N ILE A 11 0.39 -40.87 -1.13
CA ILE A 11 0.43 -40.92 -2.60
C ILE A 11 1.25 -39.79 -3.23
N PHE A 12 1.75 -38.83 -2.44
CA PHE A 12 2.49 -37.68 -2.94
C PHE A 12 3.98 -37.86 -2.64
N ASP A 13 4.78 -38.19 -3.66
CA ASP A 13 6.26 -38.18 -3.56
C ASP A 13 6.80 -36.75 -3.37
N GLU A 14 6.14 -35.78 -4.00
CA GLU A 14 6.52 -34.37 -4.02
C GLU A 14 5.34 -33.47 -3.63
N ARG A 15 5.60 -32.17 -3.52
CA ARG A 15 4.56 -31.17 -3.25
C ARG A 15 3.42 -31.30 -4.29
N PRO A 16 2.15 -31.45 -3.86
CA PRO A 16 1.02 -31.51 -4.78
C PRO A 16 0.92 -30.29 -5.70
N THR A 17 0.46 -30.53 -6.92
CA THR A 17 0.33 -29.49 -7.96
C THR A 17 -0.80 -28.51 -7.65
N THR A 18 -0.73 -27.32 -8.26
CA THR A 18 -1.80 -26.30 -8.18
C THR A 18 -3.14 -26.85 -8.68
N GLU A 19 -3.13 -27.67 -9.74
CA GLU A 19 -4.33 -28.31 -10.26
C GLU A 19 -5.02 -29.21 -9.22
N TYR A 20 -4.27 -29.99 -8.45
CA TYR A 20 -4.83 -30.80 -7.36
C TYR A 20 -5.44 -29.91 -6.26
N ILE A 21 -4.75 -28.83 -5.89
CA ILE A 21 -5.22 -27.87 -4.87
C ILE A 21 -6.51 -27.16 -5.33
N ASP A 22 -6.62 -26.81 -6.61
CA ASP A 22 -7.79 -26.12 -7.16
C ASP A 22 -9.01 -27.06 -7.27
N ARG A 23 -8.81 -28.32 -7.69
CA ARG A 23 -9.88 -29.35 -7.63
C ARG A 23 -10.36 -29.58 -6.20
N TRP A 24 -9.44 -29.62 -5.24
CA TRP A 24 -9.78 -29.74 -3.83
C TRP A 24 -10.59 -28.53 -3.34
N ARG A 25 -10.21 -27.29 -3.69
CA ARG A 25 -10.97 -26.07 -3.37
C ARG A 25 -12.38 -26.09 -3.94
N GLN A 26 -12.51 -26.49 -5.21
CA GLN A 26 -13.80 -26.62 -5.87
C GLN A 26 -14.68 -27.63 -5.12
N PHE A 27 -14.15 -28.81 -4.78
CA PHE A 27 -14.87 -29.84 -4.03
C PHE A 27 -15.39 -29.32 -2.68
N ILE A 28 -14.61 -28.52 -1.95
CA ILE A 28 -15.06 -27.92 -0.68
C ILE A 28 -16.25 -26.98 -0.91
N SER A 29 -16.23 -26.21 -2.00
CA SER A 29 -17.32 -25.28 -2.31
C SER A 29 -18.62 -26.01 -2.68
N GLU A 30 -18.51 -27.21 -3.25
CA GLU A 30 -19.64 -28.04 -3.67
C GLU A 30 -20.21 -28.91 -2.53
N THR A 31 -19.37 -29.38 -1.62
CA THR A 31 -19.75 -30.40 -0.63
C THR A 31 -19.66 -29.93 0.83
N GLY A 32 -18.83 -28.93 1.11
CA GLY A 32 -18.46 -28.58 2.49
C GLY A 32 -17.67 -29.68 3.23
N ALA A 33 -17.16 -30.70 2.54
CA ALA A 33 -16.51 -31.87 3.16
C ALA A 33 -15.04 -32.04 2.72
N PRO A 34 -14.13 -31.11 3.07
CA PRO A 34 -12.72 -31.15 2.66
C PRO A 34 -12.00 -32.47 2.96
N GLU A 35 -12.41 -33.18 4.01
CA GLU A 35 -11.84 -34.45 4.46
C GLU A 35 -12.21 -35.64 3.58
N ASP A 36 -13.28 -35.52 2.77
CA ASP A 36 -13.78 -36.58 1.89
C ASP A 36 -13.20 -36.49 0.46
N PHE A 37 -12.38 -35.47 0.19
CA PHE A 37 -11.73 -35.31 -1.11
C PHE A 37 -10.68 -36.40 -1.35
N GLU A 38 -10.57 -36.87 -2.59
CA GLU A 38 -9.61 -37.90 -2.98
C GLU A 38 -8.18 -37.55 -2.54
N GLY A 39 -7.48 -38.51 -1.92
CA GLY A 39 -6.09 -38.32 -1.51
C GLY A 39 -5.86 -37.43 -0.27
N VAL A 40 -6.93 -36.94 0.39
CA VAL A 40 -6.82 -36.22 1.66
C VAL A 40 -6.85 -37.20 2.84
N SER A 41 -5.77 -37.22 3.61
CA SER A 41 -5.65 -38.11 4.78
C SER A 41 -6.37 -37.53 6.00
N THR A 42 -7.10 -38.38 6.71
CA THR A 42 -7.81 -38.05 7.95
C THR A 42 -7.09 -38.58 9.19
N SER A 43 -6.12 -39.49 9.00
CA SER A 43 -5.22 -39.98 10.04
C SER A 43 -4.33 -38.87 10.60
N LYS A 44 -3.91 -39.06 11.85
CA LYS A 44 -2.94 -38.18 12.50
C LYS A 44 -1.57 -38.32 11.80
N PRO A 45 -0.88 -37.21 11.46
CA PRO A 45 0.45 -37.30 10.88
C PRO A 45 1.43 -37.97 11.84
N ASN A 46 2.48 -38.58 11.30
CA ASN A 46 3.61 -38.98 12.13
C ASN A 46 4.21 -37.74 12.80
N ARG A 47 4.90 -37.92 13.93
CA ARG A 47 5.40 -36.81 14.78
C ARG A 47 6.46 -35.93 14.10
N SER A 48 6.76 -36.13 12.83
CA SER A 48 7.73 -35.31 12.13
C SER A 48 7.19 -33.89 11.93
N ALA A 49 8.12 -32.95 12.06
CA ALA A 49 7.87 -31.53 12.20
C ALA A 49 7.59 -30.81 10.88
N ASN A 50 7.84 -31.46 9.74
CA ASN A 50 7.85 -30.79 8.44
C ASN A 50 6.43 -30.67 7.88
N VAL A 51 5.97 -29.43 7.71
CA VAL A 51 4.67 -29.11 7.13
C VAL A 51 4.86 -28.05 6.06
N ILE A 52 4.21 -28.24 4.91
CA ILE A 52 4.16 -27.27 3.82
C ILE A 52 2.70 -26.88 3.64
N LEU A 53 2.38 -25.59 3.76
CA LEU A 53 1.02 -25.11 3.50
C LEU A 53 0.81 -25.01 1.99
N LEU A 54 -0.34 -25.51 1.52
CA LEU A 54 -0.68 -25.54 0.11
C LEU A 54 -1.78 -24.54 -0.27
N SER A 55 -2.46 -23.96 0.73
CA SER A 55 -3.55 -23.02 0.51
C SER A 55 -3.58 -21.92 1.56
N ASP A 56 -4.22 -20.81 1.19
CA ASP A 56 -4.77 -19.85 2.15
C ASP A 56 -5.79 -20.51 3.08
N GLU A 57 -6.25 -19.74 4.06
CA GLU A 57 -7.35 -20.15 4.92
C GLU A 57 -8.65 -20.25 4.14
N ILE A 58 -9.27 -21.42 4.23
CA ILE A 58 -10.55 -21.70 3.63
C ILE A 58 -11.59 -21.82 4.73
N ARG A 59 -12.63 -20.99 4.62
CA ARG A 59 -13.84 -21.13 5.42
C ARG A 59 -14.73 -22.18 4.78
N VAL A 60 -14.96 -23.27 5.50
CA VAL A 60 -15.79 -24.37 5.05
C VAL A 60 -17.26 -23.97 5.14
N PRO A 61 -18.08 -24.20 4.10
CA PRO A 61 -19.51 -23.94 4.13
C PRO A 61 -20.23 -24.98 5.00
N THR A 62 -20.13 -24.83 6.34
CA THR A 62 -20.65 -25.82 7.29
C THR A 62 -22.16 -26.04 7.19
N ALA A 63 -22.91 -25.09 6.64
CA ALA A 63 -24.34 -25.24 6.38
C ALA A 63 -24.68 -26.40 5.43
N MET A 64 -23.73 -26.81 4.56
CA MET A 64 -23.88 -27.94 3.65
C MET A 64 -23.58 -29.28 4.33
N ARG A 65 -22.97 -29.26 5.52
CA ARG A 65 -22.60 -30.47 6.26
C ARG A 65 -23.77 -30.97 7.10
N PRO A 66 -23.89 -32.28 7.34
CA PRO A 66 -24.92 -32.84 8.21
C PRO A 66 -24.95 -32.15 9.58
N GLY A 67 -26.11 -31.60 9.95
CA GLY A 67 -26.31 -30.90 11.23
C GLY A 67 -25.46 -29.63 11.42
N GLY A 68 -24.91 -29.05 10.34
CA GLY A 68 -24.03 -27.89 10.47
C GLY A 68 -22.66 -28.22 11.07
N ALA A 69 -22.27 -29.50 11.07
CA ALA A 69 -21.09 -29.98 11.79
C ALA A 69 -19.81 -29.29 11.32
N ARG A 70 -18.87 -29.11 12.24
CA ARG A 70 -17.50 -28.68 11.91
C ARG A 70 -16.69 -29.82 11.29
N VAL A 71 -15.53 -29.48 10.75
CA VAL A 71 -14.58 -30.44 10.18
C VAL A 71 -13.73 -31.08 11.29
N PRO A 72 -13.51 -32.40 11.28
CA PRO A 72 -12.58 -33.06 12.19
C PRO A 72 -11.14 -32.63 11.94
N CYS A 73 -10.31 -32.62 12.99
CA CYS A 73 -8.93 -32.16 12.88
C CYS A 73 -7.95 -33.33 12.98
N PRO A 74 -7.18 -33.65 11.92
CA PRO A 74 -6.27 -34.78 11.96
C PRO A 74 -5.15 -34.62 13.00
N LEU A 75 -4.86 -33.39 13.45
CA LEU A 75 -3.80 -33.14 14.45
C LEU A 75 -4.26 -33.44 15.88
N CYS A 76 -5.42 -32.93 16.28
CA CYS A 76 -5.85 -32.94 17.68
C CYS A 76 -7.06 -33.84 17.97
N SER A 77 -7.93 -34.09 16.98
CA SER A 77 -9.12 -34.91 17.15
C SER A 77 -9.62 -35.41 15.79
N PRO A 78 -8.99 -36.48 15.27
CA PRO A 78 -9.25 -36.98 13.92
C PRO A 78 -10.69 -37.43 13.68
N THR A 79 -11.43 -37.77 14.74
CA THR A 79 -12.80 -38.32 14.65
C THR A 79 -13.88 -37.35 15.15
N ALA A 80 -13.53 -36.21 15.75
CA ALA A 80 -14.53 -35.28 16.31
C ALA A 80 -14.49 -33.92 15.61
N PRO A 81 -15.64 -33.29 15.31
CA PRO A 81 -15.72 -31.96 14.74
C PRO A 81 -14.96 -30.91 15.56
N LYS A 82 -14.07 -30.12 14.93
CA LYS A 82 -13.25 -29.11 15.63
C LYS A 82 -13.33 -27.71 15.04
N PHE A 83 -13.18 -27.55 13.73
CA PHE A 83 -12.98 -26.22 13.12
C PHE A 83 -13.85 -25.98 11.88
N GLY A 84 -14.11 -24.70 11.59
CA GLY A 84 -14.81 -24.26 10.36
C GLY A 84 -13.88 -23.53 9.38
N THR A 85 -12.62 -23.28 9.75
CA THR A 85 -11.62 -22.61 8.92
C THR A 85 -10.27 -23.32 9.04
N GLY A 86 -9.71 -23.75 7.92
CA GLY A 86 -8.45 -24.49 7.87
C GLY A 86 -7.67 -24.28 6.58
N ARG A 87 -6.61 -25.03 6.40
CA ARG A 87 -5.73 -24.99 5.22
C ARG A 87 -5.39 -26.40 4.77
N MET A 88 -5.16 -26.59 3.48
CA MET A 88 -4.51 -27.80 3.00
C MET A 88 -3.03 -27.72 3.33
N ALA A 89 -2.51 -28.82 3.88
CA ALA A 89 -1.10 -28.96 4.22
C ALA A 89 -0.57 -30.28 3.70
N TYR A 90 0.65 -30.25 3.19
CA TYR A 90 1.42 -31.41 2.80
C TYR A 90 2.43 -31.74 3.90
N PHE A 91 2.50 -33.02 4.25
CA PHE A 91 3.45 -33.56 5.21
C PHE A 91 4.43 -34.45 4.44
N PRO A 92 5.62 -33.93 4.08
CA PRO A 92 6.55 -34.65 3.20
C PRO A 92 6.94 -36.03 3.72
N ASP A 93 7.18 -36.16 5.02
CA ASP A 93 7.60 -37.42 5.63
C ASP A 93 6.50 -38.50 5.59
N ASP A 94 5.24 -38.07 5.52
CA ASP A 94 4.09 -38.97 5.39
C ASP A 94 3.65 -39.17 3.93
N ARG A 95 4.24 -38.40 3.00
CA ARG A 95 3.81 -38.36 1.59
C ARG A 95 2.32 -38.08 1.41
N ALA A 96 1.73 -37.32 2.34
CA ALA A 96 0.29 -37.21 2.49
C ALA A 96 -0.17 -35.75 2.66
N THR A 97 -1.33 -35.44 2.08
CA THR A 97 -2.02 -34.17 2.32
C THR A 97 -3.07 -34.29 3.40
N ARG A 98 -3.31 -33.22 4.14
CA ARG A 98 -4.32 -33.15 5.20
C ARG A 98 -4.95 -31.77 5.23
N PHE A 99 -6.22 -31.70 5.60
CA PHE A 99 -6.85 -30.42 5.90
C PHE A 99 -6.77 -30.13 7.40
N ILE A 100 -6.03 -29.10 7.77
CA ILE A 100 -5.70 -28.78 9.16
C ILE A 100 -6.36 -27.47 9.60
N GLY A 101 -6.93 -27.46 10.80
CA GLY A 101 -7.49 -26.23 11.38
C GLY A 101 -6.39 -25.27 11.80
N HIS A 102 -6.42 -24.01 11.35
CA HIS A 102 -5.34 -23.03 11.55
C HIS A 102 -4.93 -22.87 13.03
N ARG A 103 -5.89 -22.77 13.96
CA ARG A 103 -5.60 -22.68 15.41
C ARG A 103 -5.02 -23.96 15.98
N CYS A 104 -5.57 -25.10 15.55
CA CYS A 104 -5.11 -26.42 16.00
C CYS A 104 -3.68 -26.67 15.53
N ALA A 105 -3.38 -26.32 14.27
CA ALA A 105 -2.06 -26.45 13.69
C ALA A 105 -1.03 -25.57 14.40
N LYS A 106 -1.36 -24.30 14.65
CA LYS A 106 -0.49 -23.39 15.43
C LYS A 106 -0.16 -23.94 16.82
N HIS A 107 -1.14 -24.52 17.51
CA HIS A 107 -0.91 -25.11 18.84
C HIS A 107 -0.11 -26.41 18.78
N TYR A 108 -0.40 -27.27 17.80
CA TYR A 108 0.16 -28.62 17.74
C TYR A 108 1.56 -28.68 17.12
N LEU A 109 1.80 -27.87 16.08
CA LEU A 109 3.05 -27.86 15.31
C LEU A 109 4.01 -26.73 15.74
N GLY A 110 3.53 -25.77 16.52
CA GLY A 110 4.33 -24.68 17.09
C GLY A 110 5.10 -23.90 16.02
N ASP A 111 6.41 -23.77 16.22
CA ASP A 111 7.30 -23.01 15.35
C ASP A 111 7.33 -23.52 13.91
N ASN A 112 7.12 -24.82 13.68
CA ASN A 112 7.09 -25.37 12.33
C ASN A 112 5.91 -24.85 11.52
N TYR A 113 4.75 -24.64 12.16
CA TYR A 113 3.61 -24.03 11.49
C TYR A 113 3.82 -22.54 11.26
N ALA A 114 4.47 -21.84 12.20
CA ALA A 114 4.81 -20.43 12.03
C ALA A 114 5.75 -20.23 10.83
N GLU A 115 6.75 -21.11 10.70
CA GLU A 115 7.69 -21.11 9.58
C GLU A 115 7.00 -21.44 8.26
N ALA A 116 6.16 -22.49 8.23
CA ALA A 116 5.41 -22.86 7.03
C ALA A 116 4.43 -21.75 6.60
N GLU A 117 3.81 -21.05 7.55
CA GLU A 117 2.97 -19.88 7.26
C GLU A 117 3.77 -18.73 6.65
N ARG A 118 4.96 -18.47 7.19
CA ARG A 118 5.85 -17.42 6.71
C ARG A 118 6.33 -17.71 5.29
N ILE A 119 6.79 -18.94 5.02
CA ILE A 119 7.20 -19.39 3.68
C ILE A 119 6.04 -19.31 2.70
N PHE A 120 4.87 -19.83 3.06
CA PHE A 120 3.69 -19.80 2.20
C PHE A 120 3.30 -18.36 1.79
N ARG A 121 3.34 -17.41 2.73
CA ARG A 121 3.06 -15.98 2.42
C ARG A 121 4.07 -15.39 1.44
N ILE A 122 5.34 -15.75 1.57
CA ILE A 122 6.40 -15.30 0.66
C ILE A 122 6.18 -15.91 -0.73
N GLU A 123 5.92 -17.21 -0.81
CA GLU A 123 5.65 -17.91 -2.07
C GLU A 123 4.41 -17.33 -2.78
N ALA A 124 3.31 -17.16 -2.06
CA ALA A 124 2.09 -16.55 -2.59
C ALA A 124 2.35 -15.13 -3.11
N LYS A 125 3.14 -14.33 -2.37
CA LYS A 125 3.50 -12.97 -2.80
C LYS A 125 4.41 -12.96 -4.02
N CYS A 126 5.36 -13.90 -4.10
CA CYS A 126 6.21 -14.05 -5.28
C CYS A 126 5.39 -14.42 -6.51
N ALA A 127 4.50 -15.40 -6.39
CA ALA A 127 3.61 -15.82 -7.48
C ALA A 127 2.73 -14.67 -7.99
N GLU A 128 2.13 -13.89 -7.07
CA GLU A 128 1.36 -12.68 -7.40
C GLU A 128 2.22 -11.67 -8.19
N ILE A 129 3.41 -11.35 -7.69
CA ILE A 129 4.30 -10.37 -8.31
C ILE A 129 4.80 -10.85 -9.67
N ILE A 130 5.16 -12.13 -9.80
CA ILE A 130 5.63 -12.72 -11.07
C ILE A 130 4.52 -12.66 -12.14
N ALA A 131 3.28 -12.98 -11.78
CA ALA A 131 2.15 -12.89 -12.69
C ALA A 131 1.85 -11.43 -13.11
N LEU A 132 2.07 -10.50 -12.20
CA LEU A 132 1.87 -9.06 -12.41
C LEU A 132 2.97 -8.42 -13.28
N TRP A 133 4.22 -8.85 -13.09
CA TRP A 133 5.40 -8.14 -13.59
C TRP A 133 5.40 -7.87 -15.10
N PRO A 134 5.04 -8.82 -15.98
CA PRO A 134 4.98 -8.58 -17.43
C PRO A 134 3.96 -7.49 -17.81
N LYS A 135 2.85 -7.39 -17.08
CA LYS A 135 1.83 -6.34 -17.29
C LYS A 135 2.35 -4.96 -16.89
N LEU A 136 3.18 -4.87 -15.85
CA LEU A 136 3.86 -3.62 -15.49
C LEU A 136 4.95 -3.27 -16.51
N GLN A 137 5.68 -4.27 -16.99
CA GLN A 137 6.73 -4.10 -17.99
C GLN A 137 6.20 -3.57 -19.33
N SER A 138 5.04 -4.05 -19.79
CA SER A 138 4.42 -3.54 -21.02
C SER A 138 4.05 -2.06 -20.93
N ARG A 139 3.83 -1.55 -19.71
CA ARG A 139 3.52 -0.13 -19.41
C ARG A 139 4.74 0.73 -19.09
N ALA A 140 5.96 0.17 -19.12
CA ALA A 140 7.15 0.84 -18.61
C ALA A 140 7.48 2.17 -19.33
N THR A 141 7.18 2.29 -20.62
CA THR A 141 7.40 3.52 -21.40
C THR A 141 6.43 4.63 -20.99
N GLU A 142 5.15 4.28 -20.78
CA GLU A 142 4.10 5.21 -20.38
C GLU A 142 4.33 5.69 -18.93
N ILE A 143 4.70 4.76 -18.04
CA ILE A 143 5.13 5.07 -16.66
C ILE A 143 6.31 6.06 -16.70
N ASP A 144 7.32 5.83 -17.55
CA ASP A 144 8.49 6.71 -17.63
C ASP A 144 8.12 8.16 -18.01
N ALA A 145 7.28 8.32 -19.04
CA ALA A 145 6.86 9.65 -19.50
C ALA A 145 6.19 10.47 -18.38
N ILE A 146 5.32 9.84 -17.59
CA ILE A 146 4.58 10.49 -16.51
C ILE A 146 5.49 10.73 -15.29
N VAL A 147 6.32 9.77 -14.90
CA VAL A 147 7.22 9.90 -13.74
C VAL A 147 8.20 11.06 -13.94
N ASN A 148 8.78 11.25 -15.13
CA ASN A 148 9.73 12.34 -15.38
C ASN A 148 9.07 13.72 -15.25
N ARG A 149 7.83 13.88 -15.75
CA ARG A 149 7.06 15.12 -15.61
C ARG A 149 6.80 15.42 -14.14
N ILE A 150 6.35 14.43 -13.36
CA ILE A 150 6.09 14.60 -11.92
C ILE A 150 7.37 14.92 -11.14
N TYR A 151 8.47 14.20 -11.39
CA TYR A 151 9.73 14.45 -10.71
C TYR A 151 10.24 15.88 -10.93
N GLY A 152 10.20 16.37 -12.18
CA GLY A 152 10.63 17.73 -12.48
C GLY A 152 9.83 18.80 -11.74
N LYS A 153 8.52 18.61 -11.54
CA LYS A 153 7.68 19.55 -10.78
C LYS A 153 7.87 19.42 -9.27
N ALA A 154 7.96 18.19 -8.76
CA ALA A 154 8.21 17.90 -7.36
C ALA A 154 9.51 18.52 -6.87
N ARG A 155 10.60 18.34 -7.62
CA ARG A 155 11.92 18.92 -7.32
C ARG A 155 11.87 20.44 -7.25
N LYS A 156 11.25 21.10 -8.23
CA LYS A 156 11.11 22.57 -8.22
C LYS A 156 10.34 23.08 -6.99
N LEU A 157 9.26 22.39 -6.58
CA LEU A 157 8.54 22.76 -5.34
C LEU A 157 9.39 22.56 -4.09
N THR A 158 10.15 21.47 -4.00
CA THR A 158 11.09 21.25 -2.89
C THR A 158 12.19 22.31 -2.85
N GLU A 159 12.77 22.67 -4.00
CA GLU A 159 13.74 23.78 -4.12
C GLU A 159 13.15 25.10 -3.62
N LEU A 160 11.91 25.44 -4.03
CA LEU A 160 11.20 26.63 -3.54
C LEU A 160 11.00 26.62 -2.04
N ARG A 161 10.59 25.47 -1.48
CA ARG A 161 10.38 25.35 -0.03
C ARG A 161 11.69 25.56 0.73
N ASN A 162 12.78 24.94 0.27
CA ASN A 162 14.10 25.09 0.86
C ASN A 162 14.57 26.55 0.85
N ILE A 163 14.36 27.28 -0.25
CA ILE A 163 14.71 28.70 -0.34
C ILE A 163 13.94 29.52 0.70
N ILE A 164 12.63 29.29 0.86
CA ILE A 164 11.81 29.98 1.87
C ILE A 164 12.29 29.66 3.28
N ASP A 165 12.55 28.38 3.58
CA ASP A 165 12.98 27.96 4.91
C ASP A 165 14.37 28.54 5.28
N ILE A 166 15.26 28.72 4.29
CA ILE A 166 16.56 29.39 4.50
C ILE A 166 16.39 30.89 4.75
N GLN A 167 15.56 31.56 3.96
CA GLN A 167 15.40 33.02 4.04
C GLN A 167 14.55 33.45 5.24
N ALA A 168 13.58 32.63 5.64
CA ALA A 168 12.66 32.88 6.73
C ALA A 168 12.50 31.65 7.66
N PRO A 169 13.55 31.29 8.43
CA PRO A 169 13.52 30.13 9.32
C PRO A 169 12.32 30.18 10.28
N GLY A 170 11.56 29.09 10.33
CA GLY A 170 10.40 28.95 11.22
C GLY A 170 9.09 29.56 10.71
N PHE A 171 9.11 30.37 9.64
CA PHE A 171 7.90 30.96 9.06
C PHE A 171 6.88 29.90 8.64
N ALA A 172 7.34 28.88 7.91
CA ALA A 172 6.50 27.81 7.39
C ALA A 172 5.75 27.07 8.50
N SER A 173 6.49 26.56 9.50
CA SER A 173 5.91 25.85 10.63
C SER A 173 4.97 26.74 11.44
N PHE A 174 5.31 28.01 11.63
CA PHE A 174 4.46 28.97 12.32
C PHE A 174 3.11 29.17 11.60
N LEU A 175 3.17 29.51 10.31
CA LEU A 175 1.97 29.74 9.50
C LEU A 175 1.12 28.47 9.38
N TYR A 176 1.74 27.32 9.13
CA TYR A 176 1.05 26.04 9.01
C TYR A 176 0.33 25.67 10.31
N ASN A 177 1.00 25.74 11.46
CA ASN A 177 0.41 25.36 12.74
C ASN A 177 -0.76 26.27 13.14
N ASP A 178 -0.65 27.59 12.92
CA ASP A 178 -1.76 28.51 13.20
C ASP A 178 -2.98 28.22 12.32
N LEU A 179 -2.78 28.00 11.02
CA LEU A 179 -3.88 27.72 10.10
C LEU A 179 -4.49 26.34 10.30
N VAL A 180 -3.70 25.31 10.60
CA VAL A 180 -4.20 23.96 10.96
C VAL A 180 -5.12 24.04 12.18
N ALA A 181 -4.72 24.79 13.22
CA ALA A 181 -5.53 24.98 14.42
C ALA A 181 -6.88 25.65 14.12
N LYS A 182 -6.99 26.38 13.00
CA LYS A 182 -8.21 27.04 12.51
C LYS A 182 -8.92 26.26 11.40
N GLY A 183 -8.55 25.01 11.15
CA GLY A 183 -9.14 24.18 10.09
C GLY A 183 -8.84 24.67 8.68
N MET A 184 -7.72 25.38 8.48
CA MET A 184 -7.35 26.07 7.25
C MET A 184 -8.33 27.17 6.81
N LEU A 185 -9.12 27.71 7.74
CA LEU A 185 -10.10 28.75 7.48
C LEU A 185 -9.62 30.10 8.02
N ILE A 186 -9.81 31.15 7.22
CA ILE A 186 -9.51 32.54 7.58
C ILE A 186 -10.73 33.42 7.32
N SER A 187 -10.88 34.51 8.07
CA SER A 187 -11.84 35.57 7.73
C SER A 187 -11.16 36.63 6.89
N THR A 188 -11.82 37.13 5.83
CA THR A 188 -11.31 38.20 4.97
C THR A 188 -12.05 39.53 5.15
N SER A 189 -13.08 39.58 6.01
CA SER A 189 -13.76 40.80 6.43
C SER A 189 -13.95 40.85 7.95
N ARG A 190 -14.14 42.06 8.49
CA ARG A 190 -14.51 42.31 9.90
C ARG A 190 -16.00 42.10 10.17
N ASP A 191 -16.81 41.91 9.13
CA ASP A 191 -18.24 41.72 9.27
C ASP A 191 -18.54 40.41 10.01
N VAL A 192 -19.44 40.47 11.00
CA VAL A 192 -19.85 39.31 11.81
C VAL A 192 -20.49 38.19 10.96
N ARG A 193 -20.95 38.52 9.74
CA ARG A 193 -21.51 37.58 8.75
C ARG A 193 -20.54 37.21 7.63
N ALA A 194 -19.26 37.60 7.72
CA ALA A 194 -18.27 37.31 6.71
C ALA A 194 -18.11 35.80 6.51
N GLN A 195 -18.09 35.36 5.26
CA GLN A 195 -17.82 33.96 4.93
C GLN A 195 -16.34 33.65 5.21
N SER A 196 -16.08 32.51 5.83
CA SER A 196 -14.73 31.99 5.98
C SER A 196 -14.17 31.53 4.64
N HIS A 197 -12.91 31.87 4.37
CA HIS A 197 -12.18 31.45 3.19
C HIS A 197 -11.23 30.31 3.54
N LYS A 198 -11.20 29.24 2.75
CA LYS A 198 -10.24 28.16 2.90
C LYS A 198 -8.92 28.54 2.26
N VAL A 199 -7.83 28.54 3.03
CA VAL A 199 -6.47 28.74 2.50
C VAL A 199 -6.06 27.48 1.74
N LEU A 200 -5.60 27.67 0.51
CA LEU A 200 -5.24 26.58 -0.41
C LEU A 200 -3.74 26.31 -0.36
N GLY A 201 -3.36 25.06 -0.65
CA GLY A 201 -1.96 24.62 -0.80
C GLY A 201 -1.11 24.64 0.48
N MET A 202 -1.74 24.67 1.65
CA MET A 202 -1.03 24.72 2.94
C MET A 202 -0.14 23.51 3.20
N GLU A 203 -0.38 22.39 2.52
CA GLU A 203 0.50 21.22 2.53
C GLU A 203 1.93 21.57 2.13
N PHE A 204 2.13 22.63 1.32
CA PHE A 204 3.46 23.15 0.98
C PHE A 204 4.28 23.53 2.23
N PHE A 205 3.62 24.02 3.29
CA PHE A 205 4.25 24.42 4.54
C PHE A 205 4.24 23.35 5.65
N SER A 206 3.71 22.16 5.36
CA SER A 206 3.77 21.03 6.29
C SER A 206 5.22 20.63 6.60
N SER A 207 5.45 20.04 7.78
CA SER A 207 6.72 19.38 8.12
C SER A 207 7.00 18.16 7.27
N ASP A 208 5.94 17.52 6.75
CA ASP A 208 6.03 16.26 6.03
C ASP A 208 6.03 16.49 4.50
N PHE A 209 6.29 17.72 4.06
CA PHE A 209 6.29 18.11 2.66
C PHE A 209 7.54 17.60 1.93
N GLU A 210 7.48 16.35 1.46
CA GLU A 210 8.58 15.68 0.76
C GLU A 210 8.22 15.19 -0.67
N PRO A 211 7.69 16.05 -1.57
CA PRO A 211 7.25 15.60 -2.88
C PRO A 211 8.42 15.10 -3.74
N GLU A 212 9.61 15.70 -3.66
CA GLU A 212 10.78 15.22 -4.40
C GLU A 212 11.19 13.81 -3.96
N THR A 213 11.26 13.56 -2.65
CA THR A 213 11.59 12.24 -2.10
C THR A 213 10.58 11.19 -2.55
N ALA A 214 9.29 11.54 -2.57
CA ALA A 214 8.24 10.66 -3.09
C ALA A 214 8.41 10.40 -4.59
N ALA A 215 8.68 11.42 -5.40
CA ALA A 215 8.91 11.29 -6.84
C ALA A 215 10.21 10.50 -7.17
N ALA A 216 11.27 10.66 -6.37
CA ALA A 216 12.51 9.90 -6.53
C ALA A 216 12.30 8.39 -6.29
N LYS A 217 11.37 8.02 -5.39
CA LYS A 217 10.98 6.62 -5.20
C LYS A 217 10.28 6.07 -6.45
N LEU A 218 9.49 6.87 -7.16
CA LEU A 218 8.89 6.48 -8.45
C LEU A 218 9.94 6.32 -9.57
N LEU A 219 10.97 7.16 -9.60
CA LEU A 219 12.10 6.98 -10.54
C LEU A 219 12.83 5.65 -10.34
N ARG A 220 12.96 5.20 -9.08
CA ARG A 220 13.50 3.86 -8.77
C ARG A 220 12.58 2.76 -9.29
N VAL A 221 11.27 2.87 -9.05
CA VAL A 221 10.29 1.90 -9.56
C VAL A 221 10.30 1.82 -11.09
N ARG A 222 10.39 2.95 -11.80
CA ARG A 222 10.58 2.99 -13.26
C ARG A 222 11.79 2.15 -13.69
N THR A 223 12.93 2.31 -13.02
CA THR A 223 14.16 1.55 -13.31
C THR A 223 14.01 0.07 -12.96
N ASP A 224 13.31 -0.24 -11.88
CA ASP A 224 13.08 -1.61 -11.43
C ASP A 224 12.18 -2.37 -12.41
N VAL A 225 11.02 -1.79 -12.78
CA VAL A 225 10.04 -2.43 -13.68
C VAL A 225 10.68 -2.84 -15.00
N ARG A 226 11.57 -2.03 -15.57
CA ARG A 226 12.27 -2.35 -16.82
C ARG A 226 13.16 -3.59 -16.76
N ARG A 227 13.62 -3.96 -15.57
CA ARG A 227 14.51 -5.11 -15.39
C ARG A 227 13.68 -6.38 -15.19
N PRO A 228 14.08 -7.54 -15.74
CA PRO A 228 13.44 -8.79 -15.38
C PRO A 228 13.56 -9.06 -13.86
N LEU A 229 12.60 -9.81 -13.32
CA LEU A 229 12.74 -10.39 -11.98
C LEU A 229 13.71 -11.59 -12.05
N PRO A 230 14.33 -11.98 -10.93
CA PRO A 230 15.13 -13.21 -10.89
C PRO A 230 14.24 -14.42 -11.21
N ASN A 231 14.85 -15.48 -11.75
CA ASN A 231 14.19 -16.78 -11.88
C ASN A 231 13.81 -17.29 -10.49
N TRP A 232 12.58 -17.78 -10.35
CA TRP A 232 12.04 -18.23 -9.08
C TRP A 232 11.09 -19.41 -9.29
N SER A 233 11.17 -20.37 -8.37
CA SER A 233 10.26 -21.51 -8.27
C SER A 233 9.58 -21.53 -6.89
N ILE A 234 8.39 -22.12 -6.81
CA ILE A 234 7.65 -22.27 -5.54
C ILE A 234 8.48 -23.01 -4.48
N SER A 235 9.39 -23.90 -4.87
CA SER A 235 10.28 -24.63 -3.97
C SER A 235 11.46 -23.82 -3.42
N ASP A 236 11.71 -22.60 -3.91
CA ASP A 236 12.86 -21.78 -3.50
C ASP A 236 12.70 -21.20 -2.08
N GLY A 237 11.49 -21.27 -1.50
CA GLY A 237 11.21 -20.78 -0.14
C GLY A 237 11.60 -19.31 0.06
N GLU A 238 12.30 -19.01 1.17
CA GLU A 238 12.85 -17.67 1.43
C GLU A 238 14.33 -17.54 0.98
N GLY A 239 14.56 -17.77 -0.31
CA GLY A 239 15.86 -17.48 -0.94
C GLY A 239 16.09 -16.00 -1.28
N GLU A 240 17.27 -15.71 -1.83
CA GLU A 240 17.64 -14.38 -2.35
C GLU A 240 16.66 -13.91 -3.45
N ALA A 241 16.27 -14.82 -4.35
CA ALA A 241 15.30 -14.54 -5.41
C ALA A 241 13.95 -14.07 -4.85
N SER A 242 13.39 -14.80 -3.88
CA SER A 242 12.12 -14.45 -3.23
C SER A 242 12.18 -13.07 -2.56
N ARG A 243 13.27 -12.77 -1.85
CA ARG A 243 13.47 -11.48 -1.18
C ARG A 243 13.51 -10.34 -2.19
N GLU A 244 14.24 -10.51 -3.29
CA GLU A 244 14.36 -9.49 -4.33
C GLU A 244 13.03 -9.27 -5.08
N ILE A 245 12.30 -10.35 -5.39
CA ILE A 245 10.96 -10.27 -5.99
C ILE A 245 10.01 -9.51 -5.09
N VAL A 246 9.88 -9.91 -3.82
CA VAL A 246 8.98 -9.27 -2.86
C VAL A 246 9.36 -7.81 -2.67
N LYS A 247 10.65 -7.49 -2.56
CA LYS A 247 11.15 -6.12 -2.39
C LYS A 247 10.79 -5.23 -3.58
N ARG A 248 11.13 -5.65 -4.81
CA ARG A 248 10.87 -4.87 -6.02
C ARG A 248 9.38 -4.78 -6.33
N GLY A 249 8.67 -5.90 -6.28
CA GLY A 249 7.23 -5.94 -6.55
C GLY A 249 6.40 -5.15 -5.55
N SER A 250 6.65 -5.33 -4.24
CA SER A 250 5.90 -4.59 -3.21
C SER A 250 6.19 -3.09 -3.27
N SER A 251 7.44 -2.71 -3.54
CA SER A 251 7.82 -1.31 -3.77
C SER A 251 7.08 -0.73 -4.99
N ALA A 252 7.11 -1.44 -6.12
CA ALA A 252 6.43 -1.01 -7.34
C ALA A 252 4.93 -0.84 -7.13
N ILE A 253 4.25 -1.87 -6.63
CA ILE A 253 2.81 -1.87 -6.33
C ILE A 253 2.43 -0.68 -5.45
N ARG A 254 3.15 -0.49 -4.33
CA ARG A 254 2.85 0.59 -3.40
C ARG A 254 3.00 1.96 -4.04
N ARG A 255 4.12 2.23 -4.71
CA ARG A 255 4.41 3.58 -5.24
C ARG A 255 3.54 3.91 -6.44
N LEU A 256 3.24 2.93 -7.30
CA LEU A 256 2.33 3.14 -8.42
C LEU A 256 0.90 3.42 -7.97
N ARG A 257 0.45 2.85 -6.83
CA ARG A 257 -0.83 3.23 -6.20
C ARG A 257 -0.82 4.64 -5.60
N GLU A 258 0.31 5.10 -5.09
CA GLU A 258 0.47 6.45 -4.52
C GLU A 258 0.60 7.55 -5.61
N PHE A 259 0.63 7.17 -6.89
CA PHE A 259 0.93 8.07 -8.01
C PHE A 259 -0.06 9.24 -8.16
N PRO A 260 -1.40 9.02 -8.12
CA PRO A 260 -2.37 10.12 -8.18
C PRO A 260 -2.25 11.07 -6.98
N ALA A 261 -2.04 10.52 -5.79
CA ALA A 261 -1.91 11.30 -4.56
C ALA A 261 -0.68 12.23 -4.60
N LEU A 262 0.45 11.75 -5.12
CA LEU A 262 1.64 12.59 -5.30
C LEU A 262 1.39 13.71 -6.33
N ARG A 263 0.72 13.41 -7.44
CA ARG A 263 0.33 14.41 -8.44
C ARG A 263 -0.53 15.50 -7.79
N ASP A 264 -1.51 15.10 -6.99
CA ASP A 264 -2.41 16.04 -6.33
C ASP A 264 -1.71 16.86 -5.26
N LEU A 265 -0.79 16.28 -4.50
CA LEU A 265 0.06 17.03 -3.57
C LEU A 265 0.78 18.18 -4.30
N ILE A 266 1.42 17.88 -5.44
CA ILE A 266 2.13 18.89 -6.25
C ILE A 266 1.16 19.98 -6.74
N ALA A 267 0.03 19.57 -7.31
CA ALA A 267 -0.98 20.49 -7.85
C ALA A 267 -1.55 21.41 -6.75
N ASN A 268 -1.98 20.82 -5.64
CA ASN A 268 -2.62 21.53 -4.54
C ASN A 268 -1.63 22.45 -3.82
N SER A 269 -0.40 22.00 -3.55
CA SER A 269 0.63 22.83 -2.92
C SER A 269 0.99 24.06 -3.75
N ALA A 270 0.97 23.95 -5.08
CA ALA A 270 1.18 25.09 -5.96
C ALA A 270 0.06 26.16 -5.86
N GLU A 271 -1.15 25.79 -5.43
CA GLU A 271 -2.25 26.74 -5.25
C GLU A 271 -1.97 27.79 -4.17
N PHE A 272 -1.05 27.51 -3.25
CA PHE A 272 -0.64 28.46 -2.21
C PHE A 272 -0.21 29.80 -2.81
N PHE A 273 0.57 29.73 -3.89
CA PHE A 273 1.20 30.87 -4.56
C PHE A 273 0.27 31.63 -5.51
N THR A 274 -1.00 31.23 -5.62
CA THR A 274 -1.96 31.94 -6.48
C THR A 274 -2.24 33.33 -5.92
N ALA A 275 -2.34 34.33 -6.81
CA ALA A 275 -2.62 35.71 -6.42
C ALA A 275 -3.91 35.86 -5.59
N ARG A 276 -4.90 34.99 -5.84
CA ARG A 276 -6.14 34.94 -5.05
C ARG A 276 -5.87 34.52 -3.60
N ASN A 277 -5.11 33.43 -3.40
CA ASN A 277 -4.82 32.89 -2.08
C ASN A 277 -3.93 33.84 -1.26
N LEU A 278 -2.89 34.41 -1.89
CA LEU A 278 -2.01 35.40 -1.25
C LEU A 278 -2.78 36.66 -0.83
N ARG A 279 -3.67 37.19 -1.67
CA ARG A 279 -4.54 38.33 -1.30
C ARG A 279 -5.48 38.00 -0.14
N ALA A 280 -6.02 36.77 -0.09
CA ALA A 280 -6.88 36.36 1.00
C ALA A 280 -6.12 36.40 2.35
N LEU A 281 -4.85 35.99 2.37
CA LEU A 281 -4.00 36.09 3.55
C LEU A 281 -3.72 37.54 3.97
N GLU A 282 -3.50 38.47 3.03
CA GLU A 282 -3.36 39.90 3.35
C GLU A 282 -4.67 40.48 3.92
N GLN A 283 -5.82 40.10 3.36
CA GLN A 283 -7.13 40.49 3.86
C GLN A 283 -7.37 39.95 5.27
N TRP A 284 -6.97 38.70 5.53
CA TRP A 284 -7.02 38.11 6.86
C TRP A 284 -6.22 38.93 7.87
N ARG A 285 -5.03 39.40 7.50
CA ARG A 285 -4.30 40.35 8.34
C ARG A 285 -5.09 41.63 8.60
N ALA A 286 -5.70 42.22 7.57
CA ALA A 286 -6.48 43.46 7.70
C ALA A 286 -7.71 43.33 8.63
N THR A 287 -8.26 42.11 8.79
CA THR A 287 -9.35 41.86 9.74
C THR A 287 -8.93 42.02 11.20
N GLY A 288 -7.65 41.85 11.53
CA GLY A 288 -7.14 41.77 12.91
C GLY A 288 -7.31 40.38 13.54
N ALA A 289 -7.87 39.40 12.84
CA ALA A 289 -8.03 38.02 13.31
C ALA A 289 -6.83 37.10 12.98
N SER A 290 -5.76 37.66 12.41
CA SER A 290 -4.52 36.94 12.11
C SER A 290 -3.48 37.14 13.22
N PRO A 291 -2.52 36.21 13.41
CA PRO A 291 -1.42 36.39 14.36
C PRO A 291 -0.36 37.41 13.89
N PHE A 292 -0.51 37.96 12.69
CA PHE A 292 0.43 38.87 12.07
C PHE A 292 0.07 40.34 12.33
N SER A 293 1.05 41.13 12.77
CA SER A 293 0.95 42.60 12.77
C SER A 293 1.17 43.17 11.36
N SER A 294 1.98 42.48 10.55
CA SER A 294 2.15 42.75 9.13
C SER A 294 2.22 41.44 8.34
N LEU A 295 1.56 41.39 7.20
CA LEU A 295 1.63 40.30 6.24
C LEU A 295 1.34 40.90 4.87
N THR A 296 2.30 40.83 3.97
CA THR A 296 2.21 41.40 2.61
C THR A 296 2.92 40.51 1.61
N PHE A 297 2.34 40.39 0.42
CA PHE A 297 2.89 39.66 -0.71
C PHE A 297 2.94 40.57 -1.93
N LYS A 298 4.12 40.78 -2.49
CA LYS A 298 4.31 41.51 -3.75
C LYS A 298 4.62 40.52 -4.85
N ILE A 299 3.86 40.57 -5.94
CA ILE A 299 4.05 39.74 -7.12
C ILE A 299 4.55 40.62 -8.26
N ASP A 300 5.75 40.33 -8.78
CA ASP A 300 6.35 40.99 -9.93
C ASP A 300 6.82 39.95 -10.96
N GLY A 301 6.08 39.82 -12.06
CA GLY A 301 6.31 38.77 -13.05
C GLY A 301 6.08 37.36 -12.47
N GLU A 302 7.17 36.64 -12.22
CA GLU A 302 7.23 35.32 -11.55
C GLU A 302 7.80 35.41 -10.13
N ARG A 303 8.29 36.58 -9.72
CA ARG A 303 8.84 36.78 -8.39
C ARG A 303 7.71 37.04 -7.39
N ILE A 304 7.81 36.38 -6.24
CA ILE A 304 6.96 36.61 -5.09
C ILE A 304 7.85 37.03 -3.94
N GLU A 305 7.64 38.23 -3.43
CA GLU A 305 8.29 38.77 -2.24
C GLU A 305 7.27 38.80 -1.10
N ALA A 306 7.62 38.25 0.06
CA ALA A 306 6.77 38.24 1.23
C ALA A 306 7.48 38.89 2.42
N PHE A 307 6.71 39.69 3.15
CA PHE A 307 7.08 40.25 4.44
C PHE A 307 6.01 39.85 5.44
N ALA A 308 6.41 39.25 6.55
CA ALA A 308 5.52 38.90 7.65
C ALA A 308 6.15 39.28 9.01
N GLU A 309 5.37 39.89 9.88
CA GLU A 309 5.74 40.19 11.26
C GLU A 309 4.64 39.70 12.18
N SER A 310 5.03 38.97 13.22
CA SER A 310 4.15 38.41 14.23
C SER A 310 4.86 38.43 15.58
N TYR A 311 4.18 37.96 16.63
CA TYR A 311 4.82 37.76 17.93
C TYR A 311 5.97 36.73 17.89
N ALA A 312 5.96 35.82 16.91
CA ALA A 312 6.99 34.79 16.75
C ALA A 312 8.26 35.31 16.05
N GLY A 313 8.18 36.47 15.39
CA GLY A 313 9.32 37.09 14.72
C GLY A 313 8.98 37.84 13.43
N ARG A 314 10.03 38.27 12.75
CA ARG A 314 10.00 38.92 11.44
C ARG A 314 10.55 37.96 10.39
N TYR A 315 9.81 37.78 9.32
CA TYR A 315 10.08 36.81 8.26
C TYR A 315 10.05 37.52 6.91
N ASN A 316 11.12 37.35 6.15
CA ASN A 316 11.26 37.90 4.81
C ASN A 316 11.71 36.80 3.87
N TRP A 317 10.99 36.61 2.77
CA TRP A 317 11.43 35.69 1.72
C TRP A 317 11.03 36.18 0.34
N SER A 318 11.81 35.76 -0.65
CA SER A 318 11.66 36.07 -2.07
C SER A 318 11.99 34.82 -2.87
N VAL A 319 11.03 34.37 -3.67
CA VAL A 319 11.18 33.21 -4.55
C VAL A 319 10.72 33.53 -5.97
N ILE A 320 11.25 32.79 -6.93
CA ILE A 320 10.77 32.79 -8.32
C ILE A 320 9.82 31.60 -8.45
N PHE A 321 8.52 31.86 -8.55
CA PHE A 321 7.50 30.84 -8.79
C PHE A 321 7.11 30.86 -10.27
N PRO A 322 7.60 29.91 -11.09
CA PRO A 322 7.32 29.91 -12.51
C PRO A 322 5.82 29.77 -12.78
N ARG A 323 5.26 30.56 -13.70
CA ARG A 323 3.83 30.49 -14.04
C ARG A 323 3.45 29.12 -14.62
N ASP A 324 4.42 28.44 -15.20
CA ASP A 324 4.30 27.12 -15.80
C ASP A 324 4.65 25.98 -14.83
N LEU A 325 4.83 26.25 -13.53
CA LEU A 325 5.27 25.24 -12.56
C LEU A 325 4.38 24.01 -12.59
N VAL A 326 3.06 24.19 -12.62
CA VAL A 326 2.10 23.08 -12.77
C VAL A 326 1.63 22.89 -14.21
N ALA A 327 2.07 23.74 -15.16
CA ALA A 327 1.80 23.50 -16.57
C ALA A 327 2.43 22.18 -17.00
N HIS A 328 1.68 21.40 -17.77
CA HIS A 328 2.05 20.06 -18.19
C HIS A 328 2.30 19.08 -17.01
N LEU A 329 1.80 19.35 -15.80
CA LEU A 329 1.63 18.29 -14.81
C LEU A 329 0.63 17.26 -15.38
N PRO A 330 0.89 15.94 -15.27
CA PRO A 330 -0.05 14.93 -15.75
C PRO A 330 -1.44 15.13 -15.13
N THR A 331 -2.48 15.00 -15.95
CA THR A 331 -3.87 14.97 -15.46
C THR A 331 -4.13 13.65 -14.73
N ARG A 332 -5.21 13.60 -13.93
CA ARG A 332 -5.64 12.33 -13.34
C ARG A 332 -6.01 11.34 -14.44
N ASP A 333 -6.72 11.77 -15.48
CA ASP A 333 -7.07 10.94 -16.63
C ASP A 333 -5.84 10.36 -17.34
N GLU A 334 -4.74 11.14 -17.50
CA GLU A 334 -3.48 10.63 -18.07
C GLU A 334 -2.86 9.53 -17.18
N ILE A 335 -2.96 9.65 -15.85
CA ILE A 335 -2.47 8.65 -14.90
C ILE A 335 -3.39 7.42 -14.88
N ASP A 336 -4.70 7.61 -14.88
CA ASP A 336 -5.70 6.54 -14.86
C ASP A 336 -5.68 5.74 -16.17
N ALA A 337 -5.42 6.39 -17.30
CA ALA A 337 -5.24 5.75 -18.61
C ALA A 337 -4.06 4.77 -18.66
N LEU A 338 -3.13 4.81 -17.71
CA LEU A 338 -2.09 3.78 -17.57
C LEU A 338 -2.67 2.42 -17.15
N GLY A 339 -3.89 2.38 -16.62
CA GLY A 339 -4.54 1.15 -16.15
C GLY A 339 -3.82 0.50 -14.96
N LEU A 340 -2.98 1.25 -14.22
CA LEU A 340 -2.14 0.66 -13.17
C LEU A 340 -2.95 0.03 -12.05
N LEU A 341 -4.08 0.60 -11.68
CA LEU A 341 -4.94 0.04 -10.63
C LEU A 341 -5.61 -1.26 -11.08
N GLU A 342 -5.98 -1.37 -12.36
CA GLU A 342 -6.53 -2.62 -12.93
C GLU A 342 -5.46 -3.71 -13.06
N VAL A 343 -4.21 -3.29 -13.28
CA VAL A 343 -3.09 -4.22 -13.34
C VAL A 343 -2.76 -4.73 -11.94
N ILE A 344 -2.74 -3.85 -10.94
CA ILE A 344 -2.27 -4.11 -9.56
C ILE A 344 -3.34 -4.76 -8.66
N ASN A 345 -4.63 -4.57 -8.95
CA ASN A 345 -5.74 -5.19 -8.21
C ASN A 345 -6.19 -6.49 -8.89
#